data_AF-A0A2W6Q422-F1
#
_entry.id   AF-A0A2W6Q422-F1
#
_cell.length_a   1.000
_cell.length_b   1.000
_cell.length_c   1.000
_cell.angle_alpha   90.00
_cell.angle_beta   90.00
_cell.angle_gamma   90.00
#
_symmetry.space_group_name_H-M   'P 1'
#
loop_
_entity.id
_entity.type
_entity.pdbx_description
1 polymer ?
#
loop_
_entity_poly.entity_id
_entity_poly.type
_entity_poly.pdbx_seq_one_letter_code
_entity_poly.pdbx_strand_id
1 'polypeptide(L)'
;MYSTLRYTLESNGTTYENDSINASLLVELITNLELQDYVVLEPSELVEGSMYMQAAALEEPGQMVAEIRLQEGENGFRHYSYTTADPTVIIQWILDYWGKQQLPQLDSWKDITHELG
;
A
#
# COMPACT_ATOMS: atom_id res chain seq x y z
N MET A 1 19.52 19.33 0.71
CA MET A 1 19.61 17.94 0.23
C MET A 1 18.21 17.52 -0.10
N TYR A 2 17.93 17.15 -1.34
CA TYR A 2 16.68 16.44 -1.63
C TYR A 2 16.86 15.04 -1.05
N SER A 3 16.07 14.70 -0.03
CA SER A 3 16.00 13.34 0.49
C SER A 3 15.51 12.47 -0.67
N THR A 4 16.31 11.51 -1.13
CA THR A 4 15.80 10.49 -2.04
C THR A 4 14.97 9.57 -1.17
N LEU A 5 13.65 9.74 -1.20
CA LEU A 5 12.71 8.93 -0.44
C LEU A 5 13.03 7.44 -0.64
N ARG A 6 13.18 6.72 0.47
CA ARG A 6 13.47 5.28 0.46
C ARG A 6 12.23 4.52 0.84
N TYR A 7 12.17 3.25 0.44
CA TYR A 7 11.08 2.37 0.79
C TYR A 7 11.57 1.08 1.43
N THR A 8 10.75 0.55 2.32
CA THR A 8 10.79 -0.83 2.80
C THR A 8 9.54 -1.53 2.29
N LEU A 9 9.72 -2.72 1.71
CA LEU A 9 8.62 -3.54 1.23
C LEU A 9 8.56 -4.81 2.07
N GLU A 10 7.41 -5.09 2.68
CA GLU A 10 7.15 -6.34 3.38
C GLU A 10 6.13 -7.14 2.60
N SER A 11 6.39 -8.43 2.40
CA SER A 11 5.41 -9.36 1.86
C SER A 11 5.52 -10.71 2.54
N ASN A 12 4.45 -11.13 3.19
CA ASN A 12 4.33 -12.44 3.84
C ASN A 12 5.52 -12.76 4.78
N GLY A 13 5.97 -11.77 5.55
CA GLY A 13 7.11 -11.89 6.47
C GLY A 13 8.50 -11.81 5.81
N THR A 14 8.58 -11.59 4.49
CA THR A 14 9.82 -11.26 3.79
C THR A 14 9.95 -9.74 3.64
N THR A 15 11.08 -9.19 4.07
CA THR A 15 11.38 -7.75 3.93
C THR A 15 12.39 -7.52 2.81
N TYR A 16 12.10 -6.56 1.93
CA TYR A 16 12.97 -6.09 0.87
C TYR A 16 13.39 -4.64 1.15
N GLU A 17 14.70 -4.42 1.16
CA GLU A 17 15.30 -3.10 1.24
C GLU A 17 15.10 -2.31 -0.07
N ASN A 18 15.12 -0.98 0.03
CA ASN A 18 14.89 -0.03 -1.07
C ASN A 18 15.56 -0.43 -2.40
N ASP A 19 16.83 -0.83 -2.37
CA ASP A 19 17.61 -1.09 -3.57
C ASP A 19 17.23 -2.40 -4.28
N SER A 20 16.50 -3.27 -3.59
CA SER A 20 15.91 -4.50 -4.14
C SER A 20 14.52 -4.26 -4.74
N ILE A 21 13.86 -3.16 -4.37
CA ILE A 21 12.52 -2.83 -4.85
C ILE A 21 12.60 -2.33 -6.29
N ASN A 22 11.83 -2.95 -7.17
CA ASN A 22 11.66 -2.53 -8.54
C ASN A 22 10.24 -2.85 -9.02
N ALA A 23 9.83 -2.24 -10.14
CA ALA A 23 8.48 -2.41 -10.66
C ALA A 23 8.09 -3.88 -10.91
N SER A 24 9.01 -4.70 -11.41
CA SER A 24 8.74 -6.12 -11.68
C SER A 24 8.45 -6.89 -10.39
N LEU A 25 9.22 -6.66 -9.32
CA LEU A 25 8.98 -7.27 -8.02
C LEU A 25 7.59 -6.88 -7.47
N LEU A 26 7.25 -5.59 -7.51
CA LEU A 26 5.95 -5.12 -7.01
C LEU A 26 4.78 -5.74 -7.78
N VAL A 27 4.86 -5.78 -9.12
CA VAL A 27 3.86 -6.41 -9.97
C VAL A 27 3.75 -7.91 -9.67
N GLU A 28 4.88 -8.60 -9.55
CA GLU A 28 4.93 -10.03 -9.25
C GLU A 28 4.26 -10.36 -7.91
N LEU A 29 4.62 -9.66 -6.84
CA LEU A 29 4.07 -9.92 -5.51
C LEU A 29 2.56 -9.68 -5.47
N ILE A 30 2.09 -8.57 -6.04
CA ILE A 30 0.66 -8.23 -6.03
C ILE A 30 -0.16 -9.18 -6.91
N THR A 31 0.37 -9.59 -8.06
CA THR A 31 -0.32 -10.53 -8.97
C THR A 31 -0.45 -11.92 -8.36
N ASN A 32 0.49 -12.33 -7.52
CA ASN A 32 0.54 -13.66 -6.91
C ASN A 32 0.01 -13.67 -5.46
N LEU A 33 -0.69 -12.63 -5.02
CA LEU A 33 -1.32 -12.62 -3.69
C LEU A 33 -2.34 -13.76 -3.57
N GLU A 34 -2.09 -14.68 -2.64
CA GLU A 34 -3.04 -15.72 -2.24
C GLU A 34 -3.77 -15.33 -0.95
N LEU A 35 -4.75 -16.15 -0.55
CA LEU A 35 -5.52 -15.93 0.66
C LEU A 35 -4.60 -15.73 1.89
N GLN A 36 -4.81 -14.66 2.65
CA GLN A 36 -4.00 -14.20 3.79
C GLN A 36 -2.64 -13.58 3.42
N ASP A 37 -2.29 -13.54 2.14
CA ASP A 37 -1.09 -12.84 1.72
C ASP A 37 -1.31 -11.32 1.70
N TYR A 38 -0.21 -10.61 1.92
CA TYR A 38 -0.16 -9.16 1.87
C TYR A 38 1.17 -8.65 1.30
N VAL A 39 1.13 -7.40 0.88
CA VAL A 39 2.25 -6.57 0.49
C VAL A 39 2.06 -5.21 1.15
N VAL A 40 3.03 -4.77 1.96
CA VAL A 40 3.06 -3.43 2.57
C VAL A 40 4.27 -2.68 2.06
N LEU A 41 4.04 -1.47 1.54
CA LEU A 41 5.08 -0.57 1.09
C LEU A 41 5.12 0.66 2.00
N GLU A 42 6.19 0.76 2.78
CA GLU A 42 6.41 1.81 3.77
C GLU A 42 7.53 2.76 3.30
N PRO A 43 7.24 4.06 3.11
CA PRO A 43 8.26 5.05 2.80
C PRO A 43 9.01 5.51 4.07
N SER A 44 10.27 5.91 3.92
CA SER A 44 11.10 6.42 5.02
C SER A 44 10.65 7.79 5.56
N GLU A 45 9.85 8.51 4.78
CA GLU A 45 9.18 9.77 5.13
C GLU A 45 7.75 9.72 4.57
N LEU A 46 6.81 10.51 5.10
CA LEU A 46 5.42 10.45 4.64
C LEU A 46 5.28 10.85 3.16
N VAL A 47 4.48 10.10 2.41
CA VAL A 47 4.10 10.43 1.03
C VAL A 47 2.72 11.09 1.07
N GLU A 48 2.66 12.41 0.89
CA GLU A 48 1.41 13.19 1.00
C GLU A 48 0.65 12.90 2.32
N GLY A 49 1.40 12.67 3.40
CA GLY A 49 0.84 12.31 4.72
C GLY A 49 0.60 10.81 4.94
N SER A 50 0.77 9.98 3.90
CA SER A 50 0.66 8.52 4.01
C SER A 50 1.85 7.89 4.71
N MET A 51 1.56 7.00 5.65
CA MET A 51 2.51 6.18 6.40
C MET A 51 2.87 4.89 5.67
N TYR A 52 1.94 4.29 4.92
CA TYR A 52 2.16 3.09 4.13
C TYR A 52 1.01 2.92 3.13
N MET A 53 1.26 2.13 2.08
CA MET A 53 0.22 1.56 1.23
C MET A 53 0.31 0.04 1.26
N GLN A 54 -0.84 -0.63 1.42
CA GLN A 54 -0.93 -2.08 1.50
C GLN A 54 -1.82 -2.63 0.39
N ALA A 55 -1.48 -3.82 -0.08
CA ALA A 55 -2.34 -4.69 -0.88
C ALA A 55 -2.47 -6.05 -0.19
N ALA A 56 -3.66 -6.64 -0.15
CA ALA A 56 -3.88 -7.98 0.39
C ALA A 56 -4.99 -8.71 -0.36
N ALA A 57 -4.95 -10.04 -0.38
CA ALA A 57 -6.07 -10.84 -0.86
C ALA A 57 -7.14 -10.97 0.23
N LEU A 58 -8.41 -10.97 -0.18
CA LEU A 58 -9.54 -11.22 0.73
C LEU A 58 -9.95 -12.69 0.73
N GLU A 59 -10.78 -13.07 1.70
CA GLU A 59 -11.40 -14.42 1.77
C GLU A 59 -12.27 -14.73 0.55
N GLU A 60 -12.86 -13.71 -0.07
CA GLU A 60 -13.64 -13.87 -1.29
C GLU A 60 -12.70 -14.09 -2.50
N PRO A 61 -12.86 -15.20 -3.25
CA PRO A 61 -11.97 -15.51 -4.38
C PRO A 61 -11.95 -14.40 -5.43
N GLY A 62 -10.75 -13.97 -5.80
CA GLY A 62 -10.54 -12.92 -6.81
C GLY A 62 -10.81 -11.50 -6.31
N GLN A 63 -11.15 -11.31 -5.03
CA GLN A 63 -11.21 -9.98 -4.43
C GLN A 63 -9.90 -9.65 -3.72
N MET A 64 -9.53 -8.38 -3.83
CA MET A 64 -8.36 -7.80 -3.19
C MET A 64 -8.76 -6.53 -2.46
N VAL A 65 -7.95 -6.16 -1.48
CA VAL A 65 -8.07 -4.90 -0.76
C VAL A 65 -6.77 -4.10 -0.91
N ALA A 66 -6.92 -2.81 -1.17
CA ALA A 66 -5.87 -1.84 -0.95
C ALA A 66 -6.19 -1.02 0.29
N GLU A 67 -5.20 -0.78 1.14
CA GLU A 67 -5.36 0.06 2.33
C GLU A 67 -4.28 1.14 2.37
N ILE A 68 -4.64 2.30 2.92
CA ILE A 68 -3.70 3.40 3.10
C ILE A 68 -3.95 4.09 4.43
N ARG A 69 -2.89 4.34 5.19
CA ARG A 69 -2.96 5.04 6.48
C ARG A 69 -2.31 6.40 6.38
N LEU A 70 -3.07 7.46 6.66
CA LEU A 70 -2.59 8.84 6.67
C LEU A 70 -2.37 9.32 8.11
N GLN A 71 -1.31 10.09 8.34
CA GLN A 71 -1.09 10.75 9.62
C GLN A 71 -2.06 11.91 9.83
N GLU A 72 -2.66 11.97 11.02
CA GLU A 72 -3.53 13.06 11.46
C GLU A 72 -3.03 13.63 12.80
N GLY A 73 -2.29 14.73 12.74
CA GLY A 73 -1.65 15.33 13.93
C GLY A 73 -0.50 14.48 14.49
N GLU A 74 -0.10 14.71 15.74
CA GLU A 74 1.06 14.03 16.33
C GLU A 74 0.83 12.54 16.59
N ASN A 75 -0.39 12.15 16.97
CA ASN A 75 -0.71 10.77 17.41
C ASN A 75 -1.96 10.17 16.73
N GLY A 76 -2.60 10.89 15.82
CA GLY A 76 -3.80 10.40 15.13
C GLY A 76 -3.46 9.83 13.76
N PHE A 77 -4.41 9.08 13.21
CA PHE A 77 -4.36 8.59 11.84
C PHE A 77 -5.77 8.50 11.26
N ARG A 78 -5.84 8.51 9.93
CA ARG A 78 -6.99 8.02 9.18
C ARG A 78 -6.60 6.80 8.39
N HIS A 79 -7.49 5.81 8.33
CA HIS A 79 -7.24 4.58 7.60
C HIS A 79 -8.33 4.37 6.58
N TYR A 80 -7.94 4.19 5.31
CA TYR A 80 -8.85 4.01 4.21
C TYR A 80 -8.64 2.64 3.58
N SER A 81 -9.73 2.04 3.12
CA SER A 81 -9.76 0.74 2.46
C SER A 81 -10.55 0.81 1.17
N TYR A 82 -10.07 0.11 0.15
CA TYR A 82 -10.74 -0.03 -1.13
C TYR A 82 -10.67 -1.49 -1.60
N THR A 83 -11.84 -2.09 -1.83
CA THR A 83 -11.96 -3.46 -2.32
C THR A 83 -12.23 -3.49 -3.82
N THR A 84 -11.56 -4.38 -4.54
CA THR A 84 -11.73 -4.56 -5.99
C THR A 84 -11.38 -5.97 -6.43
N ALA A 85 -12.00 -6.39 -7.54
CA ALA A 85 -11.63 -7.61 -8.26
C ALA A 85 -10.62 -7.35 -9.39
N ASP A 86 -10.24 -6.09 -9.63
CA ASP A 86 -9.26 -5.72 -10.65
C ASP A 86 -7.88 -5.47 -10.00
N PRO A 87 -6.95 -6.43 -10.07
CA PRO A 87 -5.59 -6.28 -9.52
C PRO A 87 -4.81 -5.16 -10.22
N THR A 88 -5.14 -4.83 -11.47
CA THR A 88 -4.44 -3.81 -12.27
C THR A 88 -4.51 -2.45 -11.62
N VAL A 89 -5.64 -2.13 -10.98
CA VAL A 89 -5.84 -0.85 -10.29
C VAL A 89 -4.92 -0.74 -9.08
N ILE A 90 -4.82 -1.80 -8.27
CA ILE A 90 -3.96 -1.82 -7.07
C ILE A 90 -2.48 -1.78 -7.47
N ILE A 91 -2.09 -2.53 -8.50
CA ILE A 91 -0.73 -2.50 -9.06
C ILE A 91 -0.37 -1.07 -9.49
N GLN A 92 -1.25 -0.41 -10.23
CA GLN A 92 -1.00 0.96 -10.69
C GLN A 92 -0.80 1.92 -9.51
N TRP A 93 -1.63 1.82 -8.47
CA TRP A 93 -1.48 2.66 -7.28
C TRP A 93 -0.18 2.40 -6.53
N ILE A 94 0.23 1.14 -6.33
CA ILE A 94 1.50 0.83 -5.68
C ILE A 94 2.70 1.34 -6.51
N LEU A 95 2.64 1.20 -7.84
CA LEU A 95 3.70 1.72 -8.73
C LEU A 95 3.77 3.25 -8.71
N ASP A 96 2.63 3.94 -8.68
CA ASP A 96 2.57 5.40 -8.58
C ASP A 96 3.02 5.88 -7.20
N TYR A 97 2.64 5.18 -6.13
CA TYR A 97 3.09 5.45 -4.77
C TYR A 97 4.61 5.35 -4.69
N TRP A 98 5.19 4.23 -5.12
CA TRP A 98 6.64 4.02 -5.13
C TRP A 98 7.39 4.98 -6.06
N GLY A 99 7.00 5.04 -7.33
CA GLY A 99 7.78 5.69 -8.39
C GLY A 99 7.49 7.18 -8.56
N LYS A 100 6.30 7.64 -8.20
CA LYS A 100 5.87 9.04 -8.35
C LYS A 100 5.59 9.74 -7.02
N GLN A 101 5.55 9.00 -5.91
CA GLN A 101 5.22 9.54 -4.58
C GLN A 101 3.83 10.17 -4.57
N GLN A 102 2.87 9.48 -5.19
CA GLN A 102 1.50 9.97 -5.38
C GLN A 102 0.49 9.02 -4.76
N LEU A 103 -0.54 9.59 -4.13
CA LEU A 103 -1.66 8.81 -3.62
C LEU A 103 -2.75 8.58 -4.67
N PRO A 104 -3.51 7.47 -4.58
CA PRO A 104 -4.79 7.37 -5.26
C PRO A 104 -5.76 8.44 -4.76
N GLN A 105 -6.75 8.79 -5.58
CA GLN A 105 -7.87 9.63 -5.12
C GLN A 105 -8.71 8.83 -4.12
N LEU A 106 -8.85 9.35 -2.90
CA LEU A 106 -9.46 8.63 -1.78
C LEU A 106 -10.97 8.88 -1.62
N ASP A 107 -11.59 9.73 -2.45
CA ASP A 107 -13.00 10.12 -2.31
C ASP A 107 -13.99 8.93 -2.34
N SER A 108 -13.61 7.85 -3.05
CA SER A 108 -14.40 6.61 -3.15
C SER A 108 -13.96 5.51 -2.18
N TRP A 109 -12.93 5.76 -1.37
CA TRP A 109 -12.40 4.78 -0.42
C TRP A 109 -13.24 4.80 0.85
N LYS A 110 -13.41 3.64 1.46
CA LYS A 110 -14.10 3.50 2.74
C LYS A 110 -13.16 3.95 3.86
N ASP A 111 -13.59 4.90 4.68
CA ASP A 111 -12.91 5.21 5.95
C ASP A 111 -13.18 4.08 6.96
N ILE A 112 -12.11 3.41 7.38
CA ILE A 112 -12.11 2.30 8.34
C ILE A 112 -11.34 2.64 9.61
N THR A 113 -11.08 3.92 9.88
CA THR A 113 -10.29 4.40 11.03
C THR A 113 -10.77 3.83 12.36
N HIS A 114 -12.07 3.65 12.52
CA HIS A 114 -12.70 3.15 13.76
C HIS A 114 -13.00 1.64 13.76
N GLU A 115 -12.71 0.93 12.67
CA GLU A 115 -12.95 -0.53 12.58
C GLU A 115 -11.77 -1.35 13.14
N LEU A 116 -10.65 -0.70 13.41
CA LEU A 116 -9.43 -1.29 13.98
C LEU A 116 -9.24 -0.98 15.48
N GLY A 117 -10.32 -0.56 16.15
CA GLY A 117 -10.35 -0.21 17.58
C GLY A 117 -10.65 -1.39 18.50
#